data_AF-A0A416WSB6-F1
#
_entry.id   AF-A0A416WSB6-F1
#
_cell.length_a   1.000
_cell.length_b   1.000
_cell.length_c   1.000
_cell.angle_alpha   90.00
_cell.angle_beta   90.00
_cell.angle_gamma   90.00
#
_symmetry.space_group_name_H-M   'P 1'
#
loop_
_entity.id
_entity.type
_entity.pdbx_description
1 polymer ?
#
loop_
_entity_poly.entity_id
_entity_poly.type
_entity_poly.pdbx_seq_one_letter_code
_entity_poly.pdbx_strand_id
1 'polypeptide(L)'
;MKNKIMTTNIGTINLAEIDIITDCMEIFIPILTVSENLRATIEESIKTAKEKYQHEYLDCRAMKWSDAGASLSFQELHIIIESGHISYELCFNIEDKENDFIETGFNLKVDLSEHTEEIKKLIIKAMIDKFF
;
A
#
# COMPACT_ATOMS: atom_id res chain seq x y z
N MET A 1 -28.00 12.98 10.84
CA MET A 1 -28.39 11.82 11.68
C MET A 1 -27.14 11.29 12.35
N LYS A 2 -27.14 11.08 13.67
CA LYS A 2 -26.02 10.39 14.35
C LYS A 2 -26.13 8.90 14.02
N ASN A 3 -25.06 8.31 13.48
CA ASN A 3 -25.01 6.87 13.23
C ASN A 3 -25.20 6.14 14.56
N LYS A 4 -26.23 5.29 14.63
CA LYS A 4 -26.55 4.51 15.82
C LYS A 4 -25.67 3.27 15.80
N ILE A 5 -24.59 3.28 16.59
CA ILE A 5 -23.70 2.12 16.73
C ILE A 5 -24.48 1.04 17.49
N MET A 6 -24.62 -0.15 16.89
CA MET A 6 -25.31 -1.28 17.47
C MET A 6 -24.29 -2.17 18.19
N THR A 7 -24.33 -2.20 19.52
CA THR A 7 -23.45 -3.01 20.39
C THR A 7 -24.12 -4.32 20.82
N THR A 8 -25.05 -4.84 20.04
CA THR A 8 -25.80 -6.07 20.34
C THR A 8 -24.98 -7.30 19.93
N ASN A 9 -24.97 -8.32 20.79
CA ASN A 9 -24.43 -9.65 20.47
C ASN A 9 -25.13 -10.20 19.21
N ILE A 10 -24.38 -10.33 18.11
CA ILE A 10 -24.88 -10.81 16.81
C ILE A 10 -24.80 -12.34 16.66
N GLY A 11 -24.42 -13.06 17.72
CA GLY A 11 -24.21 -14.50 17.72
C GLY A 11 -22.74 -14.89 17.54
N THR A 12 -22.51 -16.18 17.27
CA THR A 12 -21.18 -16.73 17.00
C THR A 12 -20.96 -16.82 15.49
N ILE A 13 -19.89 -16.23 14.99
CA ILE A 13 -19.52 -16.33 13.58
C ILE A 13 -18.68 -17.58 13.35
N ASN A 14 -19.09 -18.40 12.38
CA ASN A 14 -18.31 -19.55 11.93
C ASN A 14 -17.29 -19.11 10.88
N LEU A 15 -16.06 -18.83 11.30
CA LEU A 15 -14.98 -18.44 10.37
C LEU A 15 -14.49 -19.60 9.48
N ALA A 16 -14.86 -20.85 9.77
CA ALA A 16 -14.48 -22.00 8.96
C ALA A 16 -15.23 -22.06 7.61
N GLU A 17 -16.31 -21.30 7.46
CA GLU A 17 -17.16 -21.24 6.26
C GLU A 17 -17.14 -19.85 5.61
N ILE A 18 -16.02 -19.12 5.74
CA ILE A 18 -15.89 -17.81 5.09
C ILE A 18 -15.77 -17.98 3.57
N ASP A 19 -16.75 -17.47 2.83
CA ASP A 19 -16.69 -17.36 1.37
C ASP A 19 -16.22 -15.94 0.98
N ILE A 20 -15.02 -15.86 0.39
CA ILE A 20 -14.50 -14.63 -0.22
C ILE A 20 -14.98 -14.63 -1.68
N ILE A 21 -16.05 -13.87 -1.96
CA ILE A 21 -16.72 -13.82 -3.28
C ILE A 21 -15.91 -12.97 -4.30
N THR A 22 -14.87 -12.26 -3.84
CA THR A 22 -13.96 -11.52 -4.70
C THR A 22 -12.80 -12.43 -5.11
N ASP A 23 -12.46 -12.42 -6.40
CA ASP A 23 -11.27 -13.09 -6.93
C ASP A 23 -9.97 -12.42 -6.47
N CYS A 24 -10.06 -11.17 -6.00
CA CYS A 24 -8.95 -10.39 -5.46
C CYS A 24 -9.25 -9.84 -4.05
N MET A 25 -8.26 -9.91 -3.15
CA MET A 25 -8.20 -9.21 -1.88
C MET A 25 -6.87 -8.46 -1.78
N GLU A 26 -6.94 -7.15 -1.56
CA GLU A 26 -5.78 -6.27 -1.40
C GLU A 26 -5.65 -5.79 0.04
N ILE A 27 -4.44 -5.85 0.58
CA ILE A 27 -4.14 -5.50 1.97
C ILE A 27 -2.94 -4.57 1.99
N PHE A 28 -3.11 -3.43 2.63
CA PHE A 28 -2.11 -2.38 2.74
C PHE A 28 -1.64 -2.27 4.19
N ILE A 29 -0.34 -2.45 4.42
CA ILE A 29 0.28 -2.38 5.73
C ILE A 29 1.31 -1.24 5.72
N PRO A 30 1.07 -0.15 6.46
CA PRO A 30 2.02 0.96 6.55
C PRO A 30 3.40 0.52 7.05
N ILE A 31 4.44 0.96 6.36
CA ILE A 31 5.83 0.72 6.76
C ILE A 31 6.36 1.98 7.45
N LEU A 32 6.74 1.85 8.71
CA LEU A 32 7.24 3.00 9.47
C LEU A 32 8.73 3.25 9.23
N THR A 33 9.50 2.18 9.04
CA THR A 33 10.95 2.24 8.86
C THR A 33 11.40 1.19 7.85
N VAL A 34 12.41 1.54 7.06
CA VAL A 34 13.07 0.66 6.09
C VAL A 34 14.54 0.53 6.42
N SER A 35 15.16 -0.58 6.02
CA SER A 35 16.61 -0.79 6.16
C SER A 35 17.40 0.22 5.32
N GLU A 36 18.66 0.47 5.69
CA GLU A 36 19.53 1.40 4.95
C GLU A 36 19.71 0.99 3.48
N ASN A 37 19.87 -0.31 3.22
CA ASN A 37 20.00 -0.84 1.86
C ASN A 37 18.75 -0.58 1.01
N LEU A 38 17.56 -0.78 1.61
CA LEU A 38 16.30 -0.52 0.92
C LEU A 38 16.09 0.99 0.70
N ARG A 39 16.54 1.83 1.64
CA ARG A 39 16.47 3.30 1.50
C ARG A 39 17.21 3.81 0.27
N ALA A 40 18.43 3.31 0.02
CA ALA A 40 19.19 3.70 -1.18
C ALA A 40 18.43 3.32 -2.47
N THR A 41 17.83 2.13 -2.50
CA THR A 41 17.01 1.66 -3.64
C THR A 41 15.77 2.53 -3.84
N ILE A 42 15.12 2.94 -2.75
CA ILE A 42 13.97 3.85 -2.76
C ILE A 42 14.38 5.22 -3.33
N GLU A 43 15.50 5.79 -2.89
CA GLU A 43 15.97 7.10 -3.37
C GLU A 43 16.26 7.10 -4.88
N GLU A 44 16.87 6.04 -5.41
CA GLU A 44 17.09 5.86 -6.85
C GLU A 44 15.77 5.70 -7.63
N SER A 45 14.83 4.94 -7.06
CA SER A 45 13.51 4.72 -7.65
C SER A 45 12.68 6.00 -7.68
N ILE A 46 12.77 6.84 -6.63
CA ILE A 46 12.17 8.18 -6.59
C ILE A 46 12.69 9.03 -7.75
N LYS A 47 14.00 9.06 -7.97
CA LYS A 47 14.59 9.84 -9.07
C LYS A 47 14.02 9.37 -10.42
N THR A 48 14.01 8.06 -10.65
CA THR A 48 13.50 7.45 -11.88
C THR A 48 12.01 7.75 -12.09
N ALA A 49 11.19 7.62 -11.04
CA ALA A 49 9.77 7.89 -11.08
C ALA A 49 9.48 9.37 -11.39
N LYS A 50 10.23 10.30 -10.77
CA LYS A 50 10.13 11.74 -11.05
C LYS A 50 10.47 12.08 -12.48
N GLU A 51 11.59 11.55 -13.01
CA GLU A 51 12.03 11.79 -14.39
C GLU A 51 11.01 11.25 -15.40
N LYS A 52 10.49 10.03 -15.16
CA LYS A 52 9.44 9.44 -16.00
C LYS A 52 8.16 10.28 -15.97
N TYR A 53 7.69 10.65 -14.78
CA TYR A 53 6.46 11.45 -14.63
C TYR A 53 6.60 12.86 -15.23
N GLN A 54 7.79 13.46 -15.14
CA GLN A 54 8.12 14.72 -15.79
C GLN A 54 7.88 14.61 -17.31
N HIS A 55 8.46 13.58 -17.93
CA HIS A 55 8.37 13.38 -19.37
C HIS A 55 6.96 13.00 -19.85
N GLU A 56 6.28 12.11 -19.11
CA GLU A 56 4.98 11.58 -19.53
C GLU A 56 3.82 12.55 -19.30
N TYR A 57 3.88 13.38 -18.24
CA TYR A 57 2.71 14.14 -17.79
C TYR A 57 2.95 15.63 -17.54
N LEU A 58 4.13 16.05 -17.06
CA LEU A 58 4.35 17.44 -16.67
C LEU A 58 4.82 18.32 -17.83
N ASP A 59 5.69 17.81 -18.70
CA ASP A 59 6.24 18.55 -19.84
C ASP A 59 5.13 19.05 -20.78
N CYS A 60 4.13 18.21 -21.08
CA CYS A 60 3.00 18.59 -21.93
C CYS A 60 2.06 19.64 -21.29
N ARG A 61 2.21 19.87 -19.98
CA ARG A 61 1.46 20.87 -19.19
C ARG A 61 2.30 22.10 -18.83
N ALA A 62 3.55 22.17 -19.29
CA ALA A 62 4.53 23.17 -18.87
C ALA A 62 4.69 23.26 -17.34
N MET A 63 4.57 22.12 -16.66
CA MET A 63 4.77 21.97 -15.23
C MET A 63 6.13 21.31 -14.95
N LYS A 64 6.65 21.51 -13.75
CA LYS A 64 7.87 20.84 -13.27
C LYS A 64 7.79 20.56 -11.78
N TRP A 65 8.54 19.58 -11.32
CA TRP A 65 8.86 19.43 -9.90
C TRP A 65 9.52 20.71 -9.37
N SER A 66 9.19 21.10 -8.14
CA SER A 66 9.79 22.23 -7.43
C SER A 66 11.23 21.94 -7.01
N ASP A 67 11.98 23.01 -6.76
CA ASP A 67 13.36 22.91 -6.27
C ASP A 67 13.41 22.47 -4.79
N ALA A 68 12.28 22.49 -4.07
CA ALA A 68 12.15 21.96 -2.71
C ALA A 68 12.23 20.42 -2.64
N GLY A 69 12.07 19.77 -3.79
CA GLY A 69 12.13 18.32 -3.95
C GLY A 69 10.79 17.63 -3.62
N ALA A 70 10.86 16.31 -3.47
CA ALA A 70 9.68 15.48 -3.17
C ALA A 70 9.76 14.92 -1.75
N SER A 71 8.61 14.61 -1.17
CA SER A 71 8.46 13.85 0.07
C SER A 71 7.68 12.57 -0.19
N LEU A 72 8.04 11.50 0.51
CA LEU A 72 7.21 10.29 0.57
C LEU A 72 5.92 10.62 1.34
N SER A 73 4.77 10.48 0.69
CA SER A 73 3.47 10.68 1.35
C SER A 73 2.90 9.39 1.90
N PHE A 74 3.15 8.24 1.26
CA PHE A 74 2.99 6.93 1.89
C PHE A 74 4.05 5.94 1.42
N GLN A 75 4.31 4.96 2.29
CA GLN A 75 5.09 3.75 2.00
C GLN A 75 4.43 2.56 2.70
N GLU A 76 4.10 1.51 1.95
CA GLU A 76 3.26 0.43 2.44
C GLU A 76 3.70 -0.91 1.85
N LEU A 77 3.55 -2.00 2.60
CA LEU A 77 3.52 -3.33 2.04
C LEU A 77 2.11 -3.59 1.50
N HIS A 78 2.04 -3.84 0.20
CA HIS A 78 0.84 -4.24 -0.51
C HIS A 78 0.87 -5.76 -0.72
N ILE A 79 -0.14 -6.43 -0.19
CA ILE A 79 -0.35 -7.87 -0.33
C ILE A 79 -1.58 -8.07 -1.20
N ILE A 80 -1.39 -8.76 -2.31
CA ILE A 80 -2.44 -9.06 -3.28
C ILE A 80 -2.69 -10.56 -3.23
N ILE A 81 -3.92 -10.95 -2.89
CA ILE A 81 -4.40 -12.32 -2.93
C ILE A 81 -5.37 -12.43 -4.09
N GLU A 82 -4.93 -13.00 -5.21
CA GLU A 82 -5.74 -13.13 -6.42
C GLU A 82 -5.78 -14.59 -6.88
N SER A 83 -6.97 -15.15 -7.10
CA SER A 83 -7.14 -16.55 -7.59
C SER A 83 -6.35 -17.61 -6.81
N GLY A 84 -6.21 -17.42 -5.49
CA GLY A 84 -5.44 -18.31 -4.60
C GLY A 84 -3.93 -18.12 -4.67
N HIS A 85 -3.43 -17.11 -5.38
CA HIS A 85 -2.03 -16.72 -5.44
C HIS A 85 -1.80 -15.48 -4.59
N ILE A 86 -0.73 -15.49 -3.80
CA ILE A 86 -0.35 -14.35 -2.97
C ILE A 86 0.91 -13.73 -3.56
N SER A 87 0.87 -12.42 -3.77
CA SER A 87 2.02 -11.63 -4.21
C SER A 87 2.21 -10.41 -3.32
N TYR A 88 3.43 -9.89 -3.33
CA TYR A 88 3.87 -8.85 -2.41
C TYR A 88 4.63 -7.76 -3.18
N GLU A 89 4.30 -6.52 -2.88
CA GLU A 89 5.05 -5.37 -3.35
C GLU A 89 5.12 -4.29 -2.28
N LEU A 90 6.16 -3.46 -2.34
CA LEU A 90 6.25 -2.24 -1.58
C LEU A 90 5.74 -1.10 -2.47
N CYS A 91 4.71 -0.40 -2.01
CA CYS A 91 4.13 0.74 -2.71
C CYS A 91 4.64 2.04 -2.09
N PHE A 92 5.04 2.98 -2.93
CA PHE A 92 5.49 4.29 -2.52
C PHE A 92 4.76 5.36 -3.33
N ASN A 93 4.28 6.40 -2.66
CA ASN A 93 3.85 7.63 -3.31
C ASN A 93 4.76 8.78 -2.88
N ILE A 94 5.09 9.62 -3.84
CA ILE A 94 5.83 10.84 -3.62
C ILE A 94 5.04 12.03 -4.14
N GLU A 95 5.04 13.07 -3.33
CA GLU A 95 4.40 14.35 -3.62
C GLU A 95 5.47 15.44 -3.66
N ASP A 96 5.27 16.41 -4.52
CA ASP A 96 6.07 17.63 -4.52
C ASP A 96 5.79 18.44 -3.24
N LYS A 97 6.85 18.94 -2.60
CA LYS A 97 6.70 19.63 -1.30
C LYS A 97 5.99 20.98 -1.38
N GLU A 98 5.92 21.58 -2.56
CA GLU A 98 5.28 22.89 -2.77
C GLU A 98 3.98 22.80 -3.58
N ASN A 99 3.70 21.64 -4.18
CA ASN A 99 2.52 21.43 -5.02
C ASN A 99 2.05 19.98 -4.96
N ASP A 100 1.16 19.67 -4.02
CA ASP A 100 0.59 18.34 -3.80
C ASP A 100 -0.16 17.76 -5.02
N PHE A 101 -0.54 18.58 -6.01
CA PHE A 101 -1.06 18.10 -7.29
C PHE A 101 0.00 17.42 -8.18
N ILE A 102 1.29 17.60 -7.88
CA ILE A 102 2.39 16.90 -8.55
C ILE A 102 2.78 15.72 -7.67
N GLU A 103 2.16 14.59 -7.96
CA GLU A 103 2.45 13.32 -7.30
C GLU A 103 2.72 12.20 -8.30
N THR A 104 3.49 11.21 -7.89
CA THR A 104 3.68 9.96 -8.62
C THR A 104 4.08 8.85 -7.66
N GLY A 105 3.96 7.61 -8.09
CA GLY A 105 4.31 6.45 -7.29
C GLY A 105 5.16 5.44 -8.04
N PHE A 106 5.70 4.49 -7.28
CA PHE A 106 6.38 3.32 -7.82
C PHE A 106 6.23 2.14 -6.87
N ASN A 107 6.36 0.94 -7.44
CA ASN A 107 6.29 -0.31 -6.69
C ASN A 107 7.61 -1.06 -6.78
N LEU A 108 8.02 -1.68 -5.68
CA LEU A 108 9.13 -2.64 -5.65
C LEU A 108 8.59 -4.03 -5.33
N LYS A 109 8.78 -4.99 -6.23
CA LYS A 109 8.41 -6.38 -5.95
C LYS A 109 9.28 -6.93 -4.84
N VAL A 110 8.67 -7.64 -3.89
CA VAL A 110 9.37 -8.31 -2.80
C VAL A 110 8.96 -9.78 -2.72
N ASP A 111 9.89 -10.62 -2.31
CA ASP A 111 9.62 -12.01 -2.04
C ASP A 111 9.52 -12.20 -0.52
N LEU A 112 8.31 -12.53 -0.06
CA LEU A 112 8.02 -12.88 1.33
C LEU A 112 7.46 -14.30 1.43
N SER A 113 7.78 -15.15 0.46
CA SER A 113 7.29 -16.54 0.40
C SER A 113 7.59 -17.32 1.68
N GLU A 114 8.76 -17.12 2.28
CA GLU A 114 9.17 -17.72 3.56
C GLU A 114 8.31 -17.29 4.76
N HIS A 115 7.60 -16.16 4.66
CA HIS A 115 6.78 -15.59 5.73
C HIS A 115 5.27 -15.71 5.47
N THR A 116 4.87 -16.46 4.42
CA THR A 116 3.49 -16.51 3.95
C THR A 116 2.50 -16.96 5.03
N GLU A 117 2.88 -17.95 5.85
CA GLU A 117 1.99 -18.47 6.90
C GLU A 117 1.84 -17.51 8.08
N GLU A 118 2.89 -16.78 8.47
CA GLU A 118 2.77 -15.70 9.46
C GLU A 118 1.87 -14.57 8.95
N ILE A 119 2.05 -14.19 7.68
CA ILE A 119 1.27 -13.12 7.04
C ILE A 119 -0.22 -13.50 7.00
N LYS A 120 -0.57 -14.71 6.57
CA LYS A 120 -1.97 -15.20 6.58
C LYS A 120 -2.59 -15.12 7.98
N LYS A 121 -1.86 -15.50 9.02
CA LYS A 121 -2.34 -15.42 10.41
C LYS A 121 -2.58 -13.97 10.84
N LEU A 122 -1.67 -13.05 10.49
CA LEU A 122 -1.83 -11.63 10.78
C LEU A 122 -3.06 -11.04 10.08
N ILE A 123 -3.29 -11.40 8.81
CA ILE A 123 -4.46 -10.97 8.03
C ILE A 123 -5.75 -11.43 8.70
N ILE A 124 -5.86 -12.73 9.01
CA ILE A 124 -7.04 -13.29 9.68
C ILE A 124 -7.29 -12.60 11.02
N LYS A 125 -6.23 -12.40 11.82
CA LYS A 125 -6.34 -11.70 13.11
C LYS A 125 -6.84 -10.27 12.92
N ALA A 126 -6.28 -9.52 11.97
CA ALA A 126 -6.67 -8.14 11.70
C ALA A 126 -8.13 -8.04 11.23
N MET A 127 -8.60 -9.01 10.43
CA MET A 127 -10.01 -9.11 10.07
C MET A 127 -10.88 -9.32 11.31
N ILE A 128 -10.54 -10.31 12.16
CA ILE A 128 -11.29 -10.58 13.40
C ILE A 128 -11.34 -9.33 14.29
N ASP A 129 -10.20 -8.72 14.61
CA ASP A 129 -10.12 -7.55 15.50
C ASP A 129 -10.92 -6.33 14.97
N LYS A 130 -11.16 -6.25 13.66
CA LYS A 130 -11.90 -5.14 13.04
C LYS A 130 -13.41 -5.39 12.98
N PHE A 131 -13.82 -6.65 12.96
CA PHE A 131 -15.23 -7.05 12.92
C PHE A 131 -15.83 -7.32 14.31
N PHE A 132 -15.01 -7.62 15.33
CA PHE A 132 -15.43 -7.96 16.70
C PHE A 132 -14.80 -7.06 17.75
#